data_AF-A0A969EE28-F1
#
_entry.id   AF-A0A969EE28-F1
#
_cell.length_a   1.000
_cell.length_b   1.000
_cell.length_c   1.000
_cell.angle_alpha   90.00
_cell.angle_beta   90.00
_cell.angle_gamma   90.00
#
_symmetry.space_group_name_H-M   'P 1'
#
loop_
_entity.id
_entity.type
_entity.pdbx_description
1 polymer ?
#
loop_
_entity_poly.entity_id
_entity_poly.type
_entity_poly.pdbx_seq_one_letter_code
_entity_poly.pdbx_strand_id
1 'polypeptide(L)'
;MVTLSASTTGILNGPQNQPAAQGPTDFNDDFTNLSTPVPAGQTGPFDPAAVTFTNTVSNPGTAFLANVVVVPVIPSRANTIDPGSYGADTDIPVDTTVTISYGGASAVYTYTFTPAVGAVPAFYSWVLTSGAPIVLDTQLLPGETQQYTVTVNLPAGTSVLDEVSVPIVAFPDTGAPGYTGETTTNITINRLYTGFMELIKEARILRADGVTEVQTWTQNITSEAQPGEFIEYRIRYRNISTAVSGSNSVTLSAANFKVLENGVDLPNN
;
A
#
# COMPACT_ATOMS: atom_id res chain seq x y z
N MET A 1 5.10 39.71 -6.26
CA MET A 1 4.65 38.50 -5.56
C MET A 1 4.03 37.61 -6.62
N VAL A 2 4.76 36.61 -7.11
CA VAL A 2 4.24 35.65 -8.09
C VAL A 2 3.46 34.63 -7.28
N THR A 3 2.14 34.71 -7.32
CA THR A 3 1.30 33.58 -6.91
C THR A 3 1.51 32.48 -7.93
N LEU A 4 2.19 31.41 -7.51
CA LEU A 4 2.09 30.12 -8.19
C LEU A 4 0.62 29.73 -8.15
N SER A 5 -0.08 29.87 -9.27
CA SER A 5 -1.36 29.21 -9.47
C SER A 5 -1.11 27.72 -9.33
N ALA A 6 -1.74 27.10 -8.32
CA ALA A 6 -1.89 25.66 -8.25
C ALA A 6 -2.25 25.14 -9.65
N SER A 7 -1.62 24.04 -10.08
CA SER A 7 -2.16 23.26 -11.18
C SER A 7 -3.62 23.00 -10.82
N THR A 8 -4.54 23.59 -11.58
CA THR A 8 -5.97 23.35 -11.40
C THR A 8 -6.21 21.94 -11.92
N THR A 9 -5.98 20.94 -11.08
CA THR A 9 -6.30 19.56 -11.40
C THR A 9 -7.79 19.53 -11.73
N GLY A 10 -8.11 19.36 -13.02
CA GLY A 10 -9.48 19.36 -13.51
C GLY A 10 -10.29 18.15 -13.02
N ILE A 11 -9.63 17.23 -12.32
CA ILE A 11 -10.17 16.03 -11.68
C ILE A 11 -9.39 15.79 -10.39
N LEU A 12 -10.05 15.28 -9.36
CA LEU A 12 -9.44 14.86 -8.09
C LEU A 12 -9.83 13.41 -7.81
N ASN A 13 -8.93 12.62 -7.24
CA ASN A 13 -9.07 11.21 -6.94
C ASN A 13 -8.30 10.92 -5.66
N GLY A 14 -8.96 10.43 -4.62
CA GLY A 14 -8.32 10.21 -3.33
C GLY A 14 -9.04 9.19 -2.46
N PRO A 15 -8.74 9.15 -1.15
CA PRO A 15 -9.36 8.21 -0.22
C PRO A 15 -10.88 8.41 -0.14
N GLN A 16 -11.54 7.45 0.50
CA GLN A 16 -12.98 7.48 0.68
C GLN A 16 -13.47 8.82 1.25
N ASN A 17 -14.39 9.46 0.52
CA ASN A 17 -14.98 10.77 0.81
C ASN A 17 -13.95 11.92 0.93
N GLN A 18 -12.72 11.73 0.47
CA GLN A 18 -11.63 12.71 0.54
C GLN A 18 -10.90 12.82 -0.81
N PRO A 19 -11.60 13.14 -1.92
CA PRO A 19 -10.96 13.22 -3.24
C PRO A 19 -9.84 14.28 -3.30
N ALA A 20 -9.88 15.29 -2.44
CA ALA A 20 -8.87 16.36 -2.34
C ALA A 20 -7.82 16.09 -1.26
N ALA A 21 -7.61 14.83 -0.86
CA ALA A 21 -6.51 14.47 0.03
C ALA A 21 -5.18 14.86 -0.63
N GLN A 22 -4.18 15.09 0.21
CA GLN A 22 -2.83 15.40 -0.22
C GLN A 22 -1.87 14.40 0.40
N GLY A 23 -0.94 13.94 -0.42
CA GLY A 23 0.22 13.20 0.02
C GLY A 23 1.39 14.12 0.37
N PRO A 24 2.60 13.55 0.43
CA PRO A 24 3.81 14.30 0.72
C PRO A 24 4.06 15.52 -0.17
N THR A 25 3.72 15.46 -1.46
CA THR A 25 4.03 16.54 -2.42
C THR A 25 2.80 17.33 -2.83
N ASP A 26 1.69 16.68 -3.16
CA ASP A 26 0.49 17.35 -3.66
C ASP A 26 -0.76 16.44 -3.61
N PHE A 27 -1.73 16.65 -4.51
CA PHE A 27 -2.95 15.85 -4.63
C PHE A 27 -2.77 14.58 -5.48
N ASN A 28 -1.60 14.32 -6.07
CA ASN A 28 -1.34 13.16 -6.93
C ASN A 28 -0.61 12.03 -6.20
N ASP A 29 -0.10 12.30 -5.00
CA ASP A 29 0.59 11.31 -4.18
C ASP A 29 -0.11 11.05 -2.84
N ASP A 30 -1.40 11.42 -2.73
CA ASP A 30 -2.24 11.02 -1.62
C ASP A 30 -2.38 9.49 -1.55
N PHE A 31 -2.72 8.99 -0.36
CA PHE A 31 -2.72 7.55 -0.16
C PHE A 31 -3.73 7.05 0.87
N THR A 32 -4.06 5.77 0.72
CA THR A 32 -4.77 4.97 1.72
C THR A 32 -3.91 3.78 2.13
N ASN A 33 -3.49 3.72 3.39
CA ASN A 33 -2.80 2.56 3.95
C ASN A 33 -3.80 1.56 4.55
N LEU A 34 -3.79 0.32 4.07
CA LEU A 34 -4.51 -0.82 4.68
C LEU A 34 -3.57 -2.01 4.85
N SER A 35 -3.89 -2.92 5.77
CA SER A 35 -3.11 -4.15 5.99
C SER A 35 -3.98 -5.38 5.83
N THR A 36 -3.43 -6.44 5.25
CA THR A 36 -4.02 -7.78 5.40
C THR A 36 -3.83 -8.27 6.85
N PRO A 37 -4.76 -9.11 7.37
CA PRO A 37 -4.46 -9.95 8.50
C PRO A 37 -3.21 -10.80 8.24
N VAL A 38 -2.36 -10.96 9.25
CA VAL A 38 -1.19 -11.85 9.25
C VAL A 38 -1.46 -13.00 10.23
N PRO A 39 -1.30 -14.27 9.83
CA PRO A 39 -1.45 -15.40 10.74
C PRO A 39 -0.51 -15.29 11.96
N ALA A 40 -0.97 -15.79 13.11
CA ALA A 40 -0.16 -15.79 14.33
C ALA A 40 1.12 -16.61 14.14
N GLY A 41 2.27 -16.05 14.53
CA GLY A 41 3.57 -16.72 14.38
C GLY A 41 4.13 -16.75 12.96
N GLN A 42 3.49 -16.07 12.00
CA GLN A 42 4.00 -16.00 10.63
C GLN A 42 5.31 -15.19 10.58
N THR A 43 6.39 -15.82 10.13
CA THR A 43 7.72 -15.19 9.99
C THR A 43 8.26 -15.21 8.56
N GLY A 44 7.70 -16.06 7.69
CA GLY A 44 8.09 -16.19 6.29
C GLY A 44 6.98 -15.80 5.32
N PRO A 45 7.18 -16.02 4.02
CA PRO A 45 6.16 -15.74 3.02
C PRO A 45 4.85 -16.51 3.25
N PHE A 46 3.73 -15.91 2.85
CA PHE A 46 2.38 -16.47 3.02
C PHE A 46 1.46 -16.09 1.85
N ASP A 47 0.19 -16.45 1.96
CA ASP A 47 -0.87 -16.07 1.03
C ASP A 47 -1.75 -14.99 1.68
N PRO A 48 -1.53 -13.69 1.38
CA PRO A 48 -2.32 -12.60 1.93
C PRO A 48 -3.79 -12.68 1.53
N ALA A 49 -4.69 -12.31 2.43
CA ALA A 49 -6.08 -12.09 2.04
C ALA A 49 -6.17 -10.83 1.17
N ALA A 50 -7.02 -10.87 0.14
CA ALA A 50 -7.30 -9.70 -0.68
C ALA A 50 -7.86 -8.55 0.18
N VAL A 51 -7.45 -7.32 -0.13
CA VAL A 51 -7.87 -6.11 0.59
C VAL A 51 -8.53 -5.13 -0.37
N THR A 52 -9.70 -4.62 0.04
CA THR A 52 -10.48 -3.66 -0.74
C THR A 52 -10.32 -2.25 -0.21
N PHE A 53 -9.87 -1.34 -1.08
CA PHE A 53 -9.81 0.10 -0.89
C PHE A 53 -11.07 0.74 -1.47
N THR A 54 -11.52 1.84 -0.88
CA THR A 54 -12.59 2.68 -1.42
C THR A 54 -12.01 4.06 -1.71
N ASN A 55 -12.17 4.50 -2.95
CA ASN A 55 -11.63 5.76 -3.44
C ASN A 55 -12.77 6.64 -3.95
N THR A 56 -12.53 7.96 -4.00
CA THR A 56 -13.51 8.95 -4.46
C THR A 56 -12.89 9.80 -5.55
N VAL A 57 -13.56 9.89 -6.69
CA VAL A 57 -13.27 10.88 -7.73
C VAL A 57 -14.22 12.07 -7.59
N SER A 58 -13.74 13.28 -7.87
CA SER A 58 -14.57 14.46 -8.00
C SER A 58 -14.15 15.36 -9.15
N ASN A 59 -15.11 16.14 -9.66
CA ASN A 59 -14.86 17.20 -10.62
C ASN A 59 -14.90 18.57 -9.90
N PRO A 60 -13.75 19.16 -9.52
CA PRO A 60 -13.71 20.48 -8.90
C PRO A 60 -13.84 21.64 -9.91
N GLY A 61 -13.88 21.33 -11.22
CA GLY A 61 -13.89 22.31 -12.30
C GLY A 61 -15.25 22.99 -12.49
N THR A 62 -15.37 23.74 -13.58
CA THR A 62 -16.61 24.47 -13.95
C THR A 62 -17.31 23.88 -15.17
N ALA A 63 -16.70 22.90 -15.84
CA ALA A 63 -17.27 22.14 -16.96
C ALA A 63 -17.35 20.65 -16.58
N PHE A 64 -18.22 19.89 -17.25
CA PHE A 64 -18.31 18.45 -17.01
C PHE A 64 -17.06 17.72 -17.54
N LEU A 65 -16.74 16.57 -16.94
CA LEU A 65 -15.72 15.66 -17.45
C LEU A 65 -16.40 14.51 -18.21
N ALA A 66 -16.01 14.30 -19.46
CA ALA A 66 -16.54 13.22 -20.29
C ALA A 66 -15.82 11.92 -19.96
N ASN A 67 -16.58 10.83 -19.80
CA ASN A 67 -16.05 9.46 -19.66
C ASN A 67 -14.88 9.35 -18.67
N VAL A 68 -15.14 9.69 -17.41
CA VAL A 68 -14.13 9.58 -16.36
C VAL A 68 -13.78 8.11 -16.16
N VAL A 69 -12.54 7.75 -16.47
CA VAL A 69 -12.00 6.38 -16.38
C VAL A 69 -10.99 6.29 -15.25
N VAL A 70 -10.92 5.12 -14.62
CA VAL A 70 -9.87 4.75 -13.66
C VAL A 70 -9.15 3.47 -14.07
N VAL A 71 -7.82 3.48 -13.98
CA VAL A 71 -6.96 2.31 -14.25
C VAL A 71 -5.77 2.28 -13.29
N PRO A 72 -5.20 1.10 -12.98
CA PRO A 72 -3.93 1.05 -12.29
C PRO A 72 -2.80 1.45 -13.24
N VAL A 73 -1.77 2.12 -12.70
CA VAL A 73 -0.53 2.41 -13.42
C VAL A 73 0.67 1.88 -12.63
N ILE A 74 1.77 1.60 -13.33
CA ILE A 74 3.00 1.16 -12.67
C ILE A 74 3.69 2.34 -11.97
N PRO A 75 4.40 2.13 -10.85
CA PRO A 75 5.08 3.19 -10.11
C PRO A 75 5.99 4.09 -10.95
N SER A 76 6.79 3.53 -11.87
CA SER A 76 7.67 4.31 -12.74
C SER A 76 6.91 5.24 -13.70
N ARG A 77 5.74 4.81 -14.17
CA ARG A 77 4.86 5.62 -15.01
C ARG A 77 4.19 6.72 -14.18
N ALA A 78 3.72 6.42 -12.98
CA ALA A 78 3.17 7.43 -12.07
C ALA A 78 4.20 8.55 -11.80
N ASN A 79 5.44 8.17 -11.47
CA ASN A 79 6.55 9.12 -11.28
C ASN A 79 6.88 9.98 -12.50
N THR A 80 6.55 9.51 -13.71
CA THR A 80 6.74 10.29 -14.94
C THR A 80 5.61 11.31 -15.14
N ILE A 81 4.40 11.00 -14.68
CA ILE A 81 3.24 11.90 -14.75
C ILE A 81 3.40 13.02 -13.72
N ASP A 82 3.70 12.64 -12.48
CA ASP A 82 3.96 13.54 -11.37
C ASP A 82 4.94 12.86 -10.40
N PRO A 83 6.12 13.44 -10.10
CA PRO A 83 7.08 12.82 -9.19
C PRO A 83 6.56 12.76 -7.73
N GLY A 84 6.54 11.56 -7.14
CA GLY A 84 5.94 11.35 -5.82
C GLY A 84 6.32 10.02 -5.18
N SER A 85 5.66 9.65 -4.08
CA SER A 85 6.02 8.48 -3.27
C SER A 85 5.34 7.17 -3.73
N TYR A 86 5.50 6.81 -5.01
CA TYR A 86 4.80 5.65 -5.61
C TYR A 86 5.54 4.30 -5.45
N GLY A 87 6.80 4.31 -5.01
CA GLY A 87 7.65 3.11 -4.94
C GLY A 87 8.34 2.76 -6.26
N ALA A 88 8.96 1.58 -6.32
CA ALA A 88 9.57 1.01 -7.52
C ALA A 88 8.67 -0.08 -8.14
N ASP A 89 8.81 -0.31 -9.44
CA ASP A 89 8.05 -1.36 -10.14
C ASP A 89 8.32 -2.76 -9.56
N THR A 90 9.52 -2.98 -8.99
CA THR A 90 9.90 -4.25 -8.35
C THR A 90 9.21 -4.50 -7.01
N ASP A 91 8.59 -3.47 -6.41
CA ASP A 91 7.96 -3.57 -5.09
C ASP A 91 6.57 -4.21 -5.17
N ILE A 92 6.01 -4.33 -6.38
CA ILE A 92 4.75 -5.03 -6.62
C ILE A 92 5.07 -6.46 -7.08
N PRO A 93 4.67 -7.51 -6.33
CA PRO A 93 4.87 -8.88 -6.75
C PRO A 93 4.17 -9.16 -8.10
N VAL A 94 4.87 -9.87 -8.99
CA VAL A 94 4.27 -10.41 -10.24
C VAL A 94 3.09 -11.32 -9.88
N ASP A 95 2.06 -11.33 -10.72
CA ASP A 95 0.77 -12.01 -10.49
C ASP A 95 -0.13 -11.35 -9.44
N THR A 96 0.26 -10.19 -8.88
CA THR A 96 -0.68 -9.33 -8.15
C THR A 96 -1.86 -8.99 -9.05
N THR A 97 -3.07 -9.10 -8.52
CA THR A 97 -4.29 -8.72 -9.23
C THR A 97 -4.96 -7.53 -8.58
N VAL A 98 -5.44 -6.62 -9.42
CA VAL A 98 -6.20 -5.44 -9.03
C VAL A 98 -7.57 -5.53 -9.70
N THR A 99 -8.61 -5.59 -8.88
CA THR A 99 -10.00 -5.56 -9.37
C THR A 99 -10.62 -4.21 -9.05
N ILE A 100 -10.88 -3.40 -10.08
CA ILE A 100 -11.60 -2.13 -9.95
C ILE A 100 -13.09 -2.39 -10.18
N SER A 101 -13.97 -1.89 -9.30
CA SER A 101 -15.41 -2.08 -9.42
C SER A 101 -16.20 -0.79 -9.21
N TYR A 102 -17.24 -0.60 -10.02
CA TYR A 102 -18.17 0.53 -9.94
C TYR A 102 -19.50 0.16 -10.60
N GLY A 103 -20.64 0.57 -10.01
CA GLY A 103 -21.97 0.40 -10.64
C GLY A 103 -22.35 -1.03 -11.02
N GLY A 104 -21.75 -2.05 -10.38
CA GLY A 104 -21.94 -3.47 -10.71
C GLY A 104 -21.05 -4.01 -11.84
N ALA A 105 -20.24 -3.16 -12.48
CA ALA A 105 -19.18 -3.56 -13.40
C ALA A 105 -17.85 -3.76 -12.67
N SER A 106 -16.99 -4.61 -13.24
CA SER A 106 -15.63 -4.84 -12.74
C SER A 106 -14.62 -5.02 -13.88
N ALA A 107 -13.38 -4.61 -13.60
CA ALA A 107 -12.21 -4.78 -14.45
C ALA A 107 -11.09 -5.41 -13.62
N VAL A 108 -10.46 -6.46 -14.14
CA VAL A 108 -9.35 -7.14 -13.47
C VAL A 108 -8.07 -6.88 -14.24
N TYR A 109 -7.06 -6.39 -13.55
CA TYR A 109 -5.72 -6.17 -14.05
C TYR A 109 -4.75 -7.09 -13.33
N THR A 110 -3.86 -7.72 -14.07
CA THR A 110 -2.79 -8.56 -13.52
C THR A 110 -1.45 -7.86 -13.72
N TYR A 111 -0.66 -7.77 -12.65
CA TYR A 111 0.70 -7.25 -12.69
C TYR A 111 1.62 -8.30 -13.30
N THR A 112 2.33 -7.93 -14.37
CA THR A 112 3.15 -8.85 -15.13
C THR A 112 4.55 -8.30 -15.32
N PHE A 113 5.51 -9.21 -15.46
CA PHE A 113 6.85 -8.90 -15.90
C PHE A 113 7.07 -9.50 -17.28
N THR A 114 7.42 -8.66 -18.25
CA THR A 114 7.84 -9.11 -19.58
C THR A 114 9.37 -9.09 -19.64
N PRO A 115 10.04 -10.25 -19.81
CA PRO A 115 11.49 -10.28 -19.91
C PRO A 115 11.96 -9.62 -21.21
N ALA A 116 13.21 -9.17 -21.22
CA ALA A 116 13.83 -8.59 -22.41
C ALA A 116 13.86 -9.60 -23.56
N VAL A 117 13.53 -9.15 -24.77
CA VAL A 117 13.61 -9.95 -26.00
C VAL A 117 14.32 -9.13 -27.08
N GLY A 118 15.53 -9.55 -27.46
CA GLY A 118 16.35 -8.84 -28.43
C GLY A 118 16.73 -7.44 -27.93
N ALA A 119 16.31 -6.40 -28.65
CA ALA A 119 16.54 -5.00 -28.29
C ALA A 119 15.42 -4.39 -27.42
N VAL A 120 14.34 -5.13 -27.16
CA VAL A 120 13.24 -4.67 -26.30
C VAL A 120 13.65 -4.89 -24.84
N PRO A 121 13.73 -3.84 -24.00
CA PRO A 121 14.09 -3.99 -22.60
C PRO A 121 13.00 -4.76 -21.84
N ALA A 122 13.37 -5.34 -20.69
CA ALA A 122 12.38 -5.91 -19.78
C ALA A 122 11.54 -4.79 -19.15
N PHE A 123 10.26 -5.05 -18.90
CA PHE A 123 9.37 -4.07 -18.30
C PHE A 123 8.26 -4.72 -17.49
N TYR A 124 7.74 -3.97 -16.54
CA TYR A 124 6.54 -4.34 -15.79
C TYR A 124 5.32 -3.67 -16.39
N SER A 125 4.15 -4.30 -16.27
CA SER A 125 2.90 -3.73 -16.75
C SER A 125 1.67 -4.30 -16.05
N TRP A 126 0.62 -3.47 -15.97
CA TRP A 126 -0.73 -3.93 -15.69
C TRP A 126 -1.40 -4.37 -16.98
N VAL A 127 -1.79 -5.64 -17.06
CA VAL A 127 -2.51 -6.21 -18.20
C VAL A 127 -3.97 -6.39 -17.80
N LEU A 128 -4.91 -5.81 -18.56
CA LEU A 128 -6.34 -6.09 -18.38
C LEU A 128 -6.61 -7.55 -18.77
N THR A 129 -6.98 -8.38 -17.79
CA THR A 129 -7.20 -9.81 -17.96
C THR A 129 -8.67 -10.19 -17.95
N SER A 130 -9.56 -9.34 -17.43
CA SER A 130 -11.01 -9.55 -17.46
C SER A 130 -11.79 -8.23 -17.41
N GLY A 131 -12.96 -8.19 -18.06
CA GLY A 131 -13.82 -7.01 -18.11
C GLY A 131 -13.37 -5.95 -19.12
N ALA A 132 -13.74 -4.71 -18.87
CA ALA A 132 -13.33 -3.52 -19.63
C ALA A 132 -12.95 -2.41 -18.64
N PRO A 133 -12.08 -1.45 -19.01
CA PRO A 133 -11.73 -0.33 -18.13
C PRO A 133 -12.98 0.34 -17.56
N ILE A 134 -12.93 0.68 -16.26
CA ILE A 134 -14.09 1.21 -15.56
C ILE A 134 -14.28 2.69 -15.90
N VAL A 135 -15.42 2.99 -16.51
CA VAL A 135 -15.96 4.35 -16.66
C VAL A 135 -16.84 4.63 -15.45
N LEU A 136 -16.41 5.57 -14.60
CA LEU A 136 -17.15 6.01 -13.41
C LEU A 136 -18.35 6.86 -13.78
N ASP A 137 -18.20 7.71 -14.78
CA ASP A 137 -19.27 8.59 -15.24
C ASP A 137 -19.02 9.02 -16.69
N THR A 138 -20.04 8.99 -17.52
CA THR A 138 -19.93 9.51 -18.90
C THR A 138 -19.98 11.03 -18.93
N GLN A 139 -20.51 11.67 -17.88
CA GLN A 139 -20.70 13.12 -17.80
C GLN A 139 -20.64 13.62 -16.35
N LEU A 140 -19.49 13.49 -15.68
CA LEU A 140 -19.32 13.93 -14.30
C LEU A 140 -19.45 15.46 -14.21
N LEU A 141 -20.53 15.98 -13.63
CA LEU A 141 -20.79 17.41 -13.56
C LEU A 141 -19.91 18.10 -12.51
N PRO A 142 -19.71 19.44 -12.62
CA PRO A 142 -19.05 20.23 -11.58
C PRO A 142 -19.62 19.99 -10.18
N GLY A 143 -18.74 19.70 -9.21
CA GLY A 143 -19.08 19.46 -7.82
C GLY A 143 -19.61 18.05 -7.51
N GLU A 144 -19.78 17.18 -8.51
CA GLU A 144 -20.18 15.80 -8.29
C GLU A 144 -18.99 14.91 -7.90
N THR A 145 -19.31 13.82 -7.21
CA THR A 145 -18.35 12.81 -6.76
C THR A 145 -18.83 11.41 -7.10
N GLN A 146 -17.91 10.52 -7.47
CA GLN A 146 -18.17 9.10 -7.64
C GLN A 146 -17.25 8.28 -6.74
N GLN A 147 -17.80 7.27 -6.07
CA GLN A 147 -17.03 6.32 -5.26
C GLN A 147 -16.87 5.01 -6.00
N TYR A 148 -15.66 4.46 -6.00
CA TYR A 148 -15.33 3.18 -6.60
C TYR A 148 -14.46 2.36 -5.66
N THR A 149 -14.40 1.06 -5.88
CA THR A 149 -13.57 0.17 -5.07
C THR A 149 -12.44 -0.43 -5.89
N VAL A 150 -11.34 -0.73 -5.21
CA VAL A 150 -10.18 -1.38 -5.76
C VAL A 150 -9.78 -2.50 -4.81
N THR A 151 -9.88 -3.74 -5.27
CA THR A 151 -9.43 -4.90 -4.49
C THR A 151 -8.07 -5.32 -4.97
N VAL A 152 -7.08 -5.26 -4.08
CA VAL A 152 -5.71 -5.72 -4.32
C VAL A 152 -5.57 -7.12 -3.74
N ASN A 153 -5.16 -8.07 -4.58
CA ASN A 153 -4.92 -9.45 -4.20
C ASN A 153 -3.48 -9.83 -4.61
N LEU A 154 -2.64 -9.99 -3.60
CA LEU A 154 -1.22 -10.35 -3.76
C LEU A 154 -1.11 -11.86 -4.00
N PRO A 155 -0.06 -12.33 -4.70
CA PRO A 155 0.13 -13.76 -4.91
C PRO A 155 0.52 -14.48 -3.61
N ALA A 156 0.28 -15.79 -3.56
CA ALA A 156 0.86 -16.65 -2.55
C ALA A 156 2.40 -16.58 -2.60
N GLY A 157 3.04 -16.69 -1.42
CA GLY A 157 4.49 -16.52 -1.31
C GLY A 157 4.93 -15.06 -1.19
N THR A 158 4.01 -14.14 -0.86
CA THR A 158 4.37 -12.75 -0.53
C THR A 158 4.97 -12.67 0.87
N SER A 159 6.04 -11.90 1.04
CA SER A 159 6.72 -11.68 2.32
C SER A 159 5.80 -11.02 3.36
N VAL A 160 6.04 -11.28 4.65
CA VAL A 160 5.47 -10.48 5.75
C VAL A 160 6.19 -9.14 5.88
N LEU A 161 5.51 -8.16 6.50
CA LEU A 161 6.06 -6.82 6.76
C LEU A 161 6.53 -6.11 5.48
N ASP A 162 5.78 -6.31 4.40
CA ASP A 162 6.03 -5.70 3.10
C ASP A 162 5.03 -4.57 2.82
N GLU A 163 5.43 -3.63 1.98
CA GLU A 163 4.62 -2.50 1.53
C GLU A 163 4.45 -2.58 0.00
N VAL A 164 3.20 -2.76 -0.44
CA VAL A 164 2.85 -2.80 -1.87
C VAL A 164 2.01 -1.58 -2.22
N SER A 165 2.60 -0.65 -2.96
CA SER A 165 1.94 0.57 -3.43
C SER A 165 1.33 0.35 -4.82
N VAL A 166 0.01 0.51 -4.95
CA VAL A 166 -0.71 0.42 -6.24
C VAL A 166 -1.27 1.81 -6.60
N PRO A 167 -0.61 2.57 -7.51
CA PRO A 167 -1.14 3.83 -7.99
C PRO A 167 -2.33 3.63 -8.92
N ILE A 168 -3.41 4.40 -8.69
CA ILE A 168 -4.61 4.42 -9.51
C ILE A 168 -4.78 5.82 -10.11
N VAL A 169 -4.79 5.91 -11.43
CA VAL A 169 -5.00 7.18 -12.14
C VAL A 169 -6.46 7.33 -12.55
N ALA A 170 -7.02 8.52 -12.34
CA ALA A 170 -8.32 8.94 -12.85
C ALA A 170 -8.13 10.02 -13.93
N PHE A 171 -8.87 9.91 -15.03
CA PHE A 171 -8.78 10.84 -16.15
C PHE A 171 -10.04 10.80 -17.03
N PRO A 172 -10.41 11.90 -17.71
CA PRO A 172 -11.41 11.87 -18.79
C PRO A 172 -10.86 11.14 -20.03
N ASP A 173 -11.53 10.09 -20.50
CA ASP A 173 -11.14 9.33 -21.69
C ASP A 173 -12.09 9.64 -22.88
N THR A 174 -11.62 10.49 -23.78
CA THR A 174 -12.34 10.84 -25.02
C THR A 174 -11.70 10.22 -26.26
N GLY A 175 -10.70 9.36 -26.08
CA GLY A 175 -9.80 8.89 -27.12
C GLY A 175 -9.80 7.37 -27.29
N ALA A 176 -8.63 6.82 -27.60
CA ALA A 176 -8.43 5.38 -27.66
C ALA A 176 -8.41 4.80 -26.24
N PRO A 177 -9.00 3.61 -25.99
CA PRO A 177 -9.11 3.08 -24.64
C PRO A 177 -7.77 2.99 -23.91
N GLY A 178 -7.76 3.51 -22.68
CA GLY A 178 -6.64 3.40 -21.75
C GLY A 178 -5.86 4.72 -21.61
N TYR A 179 -5.02 4.80 -20.57
CA TYR A 179 -4.25 6.01 -20.30
C TYR A 179 -3.13 6.16 -21.35
N THR A 180 -3.17 7.21 -22.16
CA THR A 180 -2.25 7.47 -23.28
C THR A 180 -1.59 8.85 -23.26
N GLY A 181 -1.71 9.59 -22.15
CA GLY A 181 -1.06 10.90 -21.98
C GLY A 181 -2.06 12.04 -21.83
N GLU A 182 -3.23 11.73 -21.31
CA GLU A 182 -4.27 12.68 -20.95
C GLU A 182 -3.69 13.70 -19.97
N THR A 183 -4.07 14.96 -20.16
CA THR A 183 -3.49 16.10 -19.43
C THR A 183 -4.29 16.48 -18.19
N THR A 184 -5.54 16.02 -18.09
CA THR A 184 -6.37 16.14 -16.90
C THR A 184 -6.36 14.81 -16.18
N THR A 185 -5.50 14.70 -15.18
CA THR A 185 -5.26 13.45 -14.45
C THR A 185 -5.13 13.73 -12.97
N ASN A 186 -5.45 12.72 -12.18
CA ASN A 186 -5.08 12.70 -10.78
C ASN A 186 -4.84 11.26 -10.31
N ILE A 187 -3.81 11.07 -9.50
CA ILE A 187 -3.36 9.74 -9.04
C ILE A 187 -3.59 9.65 -7.53
N THR A 188 -4.10 8.50 -7.06
CA THR A 188 -4.13 8.13 -5.64
C THR A 188 -3.41 6.81 -5.44
N ILE A 189 -2.84 6.59 -4.25
CA ILE A 189 -2.09 5.37 -3.93
C ILE A 189 -2.90 4.47 -3.00
N ASN A 190 -3.22 3.28 -3.47
CA ASN A 190 -3.73 2.20 -2.63
C ASN A 190 -2.55 1.39 -2.10
N ARG A 191 -2.19 1.60 -0.83
CA ARG A 191 -1.00 0.99 -0.23
C ARG A 191 -1.38 -0.14 0.71
N LEU A 192 -1.04 -1.37 0.30
CA LEU A 192 -1.32 -2.60 1.03
C LEU A 192 -0.08 -3.05 1.80
N TYR A 193 -0.25 -3.34 3.08
CA TYR A 193 0.78 -3.90 3.95
C TYR A 193 0.49 -5.37 4.26
N THR A 194 1.52 -6.21 4.26
CA THR A 194 1.44 -7.60 4.73
C THR A 194 1.79 -7.73 6.21
N GLY A 195 1.10 -6.92 7.01
CA GLY A 195 1.49 -6.56 8.37
C GLY A 195 2.29 -5.26 8.39
N PHE A 196 2.07 -4.43 9.39
CA PHE A 196 2.67 -3.09 9.48
C PHE A 196 3.39 -2.82 10.80
N MET A 197 3.40 -3.80 11.72
CA MET A 197 4.12 -3.72 12.99
C MET A 197 5.17 -4.82 13.05
N GLU A 198 6.44 -4.43 12.97
CA GLU A 198 7.56 -5.32 13.24
C GLU A 198 7.78 -5.41 14.76
N LEU A 199 7.91 -6.65 15.27
CA LEU A 199 8.15 -6.95 16.68
C LEU A 199 9.43 -7.78 16.78
N ILE A 200 10.42 -7.27 17.52
CA ILE A 200 11.68 -7.98 17.79
C ILE A 200 11.70 -8.32 19.27
N LYS A 201 11.66 -9.62 19.59
CA LYS A 201 11.84 -10.14 20.95
C LYS A 201 13.30 -10.50 21.15
N GLU A 202 13.93 -9.89 22.14
CA GLU A 202 15.26 -10.26 22.64
C GLU A 202 15.16 -10.70 24.09
N ALA A 203 16.11 -11.51 24.52
CA ALA A 203 16.31 -11.87 25.90
C ALA A 203 17.78 -11.72 26.29
N ARG A 204 18.04 -11.54 27.58
CA ARG A 204 19.37 -11.65 28.20
C ARG A 204 19.28 -12.46 29.49
N ILE A 205 20.41 -13.00 29.94
CA ILE A 205 20.49 -13.72 31.22
C ILE A 205 21.36 -12.93 32.19
N LEU A 206 20.85 -12.71 33.39
CA LEU A 206 21.52 -12.02 34.49
C LEU A 206 21.78 -12.99 35.63
N ARG A 207 22.91 -12.86 36.32
CA ARG A 207 23.16 -13.62 37.54
C ARG A 207 22.16 -13.25 38.64
N ALA A 208 22.19 -14.00 39.74
CA ALA A 208 21.37 -13.75 40.93
C ALA A 208 21.50 -12.33 41.54
N ASP A 209 22.55 -11.58 41.18
CA ASP A 209 22.70 -10.17 41.56
C ASP A 209 21.80 -9.22 40.74
N GLY A 210 21.16 -9.71 39.67
CA GLY A 210 20.27 -8.94 38.79
C GLY A 210 20.99 -7.91 37.91
N VAL A 211 22.33 -7.91 37.86
CA VAL A 211 23.12 -6.89 37.14
C VAL A 211 24.21 -7.50 36.28
N THR A 212 24.84 -8.59 36.72
CA THR A 212 25.93 -9.23 35.96
C THR A 212 25.36 -10.06 34.82
N GLU A 213 25.70 -9.71 33.57
CA GLU A 213 25.29 -10.46 32.39
C GLU A 213 26.02 -11.81 32.28
N VAL A 214 25.24 -12.89 32.18
CA VAL A 214 25.69 -14.23 31.79
C VAL A 214 25.63 -14.36 30.27
N GLN A 215 24.59 -13.79 29.68
CA GLN A 215 24.40 -13.65 28.24
C GLN A 215 23.76 -12.29 27.98
N THR A 216 24.28 -11.56 26.99
CA THR A 216 23.74 -10.26 26.60
C THR A 216 22.48 -10.42 25.73
N TRP A 217 21.86 -9.29 25.37
CA TRP A 217 20.67 -9.25 24.54
C TRP A 217 20.85 -10.01 23.21
N THR A 218 19.99 -10.99 22.97
CA THR A 218 19.97 -11.79 21.74
C THR A 218 18.54 -12.26 21.45
N GLN A 219 18.24 -12.54 20.19
CA GLN A 219 16.99 -13.22 19.80
C GLN A 219 17.08 -14.74 19.99
N ASN A 220 18.30 -15.27 20.12
CA ASN A 220 18.59 -16.68 20.30
C ASN A 220 19.44 -16.85 21.56
N ILE A 221 18.79 -17.12 22.69
CA ILE A 221 19.47 -17.52 23.93
C ILE A 221 20.16 -18.86 23.69
N THR A 222 21.38 -18.99 24.18
CA THR A 222 22.20 -20.20 24.02
C THR A 222 22.77 -20.70 25.34
N SER A 223 22.83 -19.83 26.35
CA SER A 223 23.23 -20.20 27.71
C SER A 223 22.01 -20.68 28.48
N GLU A 224 22.18 -21.74 29.27
CA GLU A 224 21.14 -22.22 30.17
C GLU A 224 21.14 -21.39 31.46
N ALA A 225 20.02 -20.73 31.76
CA ALA A 225 19.84 -20.01 33.00
C ALA A 225 19.93 -20.98 34.20
N GLN A 226 20.80 -20.67 35.16
CA GLN A 226 20.97 -21.47 36.37
C GLN A 226 19.94 -21.08 37.44
N PRO A 227 19.69 -21.94 38.44
CA PRO A 227 18.81 -21.60 39.55
C PRO A 227 19.24 -20.29 40.23
N GLY A 228 18.30 -19.33 40.29
CA GLY A 228 18.53 -18.00 40.86
C GLY A 228 18.99 -16.94 39.86
N GLU A 229 19.28 -17.30 38.61
CA GLU A 229 19.49 -16.35 37.52
C GLU A 229 18.16 -15.84 36.95
N PHE A 230 18.20 -14.68 36.29
CA PHE A 230 17.02 -14.05 35.68
C PHE A 230 17.14 -14.07 34.16
N ILE A 231 16.04 -14.43 33.48
CA ILE A 231 15.86 -14.17 32.05
C ILE A 231 15.08 -12.87 31.94
N GLU A 232 15.70 -11.83 31.38
CA GLU A 232 15.04 -10.56 31.12
C GLU A 232 14.67 -10.48 29.64
N TYR A 233 13.42 -10.11 29.34
CA TYR A 233 12.93 -9.94 27.98
C TYR A 233 12.78 -8.47 27.62
N ARG A 234 13.10 -8.15 26.36
CA ARG A 234 12.83 -6.84 25.75
C ARG A 234 12.12 -7.04 24.42
N ILE A 235 11.05 -6.28 24.22
CA ILE A 235 10.35 -6.21 22.95
C ILE A 235 10.59 -4.83 22.36
N ARG A 236 11.18 -4.77 21.18
CA ARG A 236 11.23 -3.57 20.35
C ARG A 236 10.15 -3.67 19.29
N TYR A 237 9.52 -2.55 18.98
CA TYR A 237 8.52 -2.48 17.94
C TYR A 237 8.82 -1.34 16.97
N ARG A 238 8.46 -1.53 15.70
CA ARG A 238 8.55 -0.51 14.65
C ARG A 238 7.30 -0.57 13.80
N ASN A 239 6.60 0.56 13.67
CA ASN A 239 5.57 0.71 12.65
C ASN A 239 6.29 0.99 11.33
N ILE A 240 6.13 0.11 10.35
CA ILE A 240 6.73 0.26 9.02
C ILE A 240 5.85 1.07 8.07
N SER A 241 4.60 1.36 8.44
CA SER A 241 3.70 2.10 7.56
C SER A 241 4.19 3.53 7.35
N THR A 242 4.15 3.99 6.10
CA THR A 242 4.42 5.38 5.74
C THR A 242 3.56 6.32 6.61
N ALA A 243 4.21 7.30 7.24
CA ALA A 243 3.51 8.31 8.04
C ALA A 243 2.77 9.32 7.15
N VAL A 244 1.75 10.00 7.71
CA VAL A 244 1.11 11.12 7.01
C VAL A 244 2.15 12.23 6.78
N SER A 245 2.37 12.54 5.52
CA SER A 245 2.74 13.88 5.07
C SER A 245 1.61 14.33 4.15
N GLY A 246 1.18 15.59 4.26
CA GLY A 246 -0.03 16.10 3.60
C GLY A 246 -1.28 16.07 4.49
N SER A 247 -2.45 15.91 3.90
CA SER A 247 -3.75 16.01 4.60
C SER A 247 -4.75 14.94 4.13
N ASN A 248 -5.56 14.42 5.05
CA ASN A 248 -6.66 13.48 4.78
C ASN A 248 -6.30 12.13 4.13
N SER A 249 -5.00 11.83 3.96
CA SER A 249 -4.51 10.48 3.67
C SER A 249 -4.72 9.53 4.86
N VAL A 250 -4.96 8.24 4.60
CA VAL A 250 -5.25 7.25 5.65
C VAL A 250 -3.96 6.53 6.07
N THR A 251 -3.71 6.47 7.39
CA THR A 251 -2.55 5.77 7.97
C THR A 251 -2.93 4.56 8.80
N LEU A 252 -1.94 3.69 9.02
CA LEU A 252 -2.04 2.59 9.96
C LEU A 252 -1.37 2.97 11.28
N SER A 253 -2.11 2.78 12.36
CA SER A 253 -1.58 2.88 13.71
C SER A 253 -1.95 1.62 14.47
N ALA A 254 -1.05 1.21 15.37
CA ALA A 254 -1.31 0.10 16.27
C ALA A 254 -1.47 0.62 17.69
N ALA A 255 -2.46 0.08 18.39
CA ALA A 255 -2.71 0.34 19.80
C ALA A 255 -3.01 -0.99 20.50
N ASN A 256 -2.93 -1.00 21.83
CA ASN A 256 -3.30 -2.15 22.67
C ASN A 256 -2.48 -3.43 22.40
N PHE A 257 -1.15 -3.31 22.29
CA PHE A 257 -0.28 -4.49 22.23
C PHE A 257 -0.50 -5.38 23.45
N LYS A 258 -0.80 -6.65 23.19
CA LYS A 258 -0.88 -7.69 24.21
C LYS A 258 0.23 -8.69 23.98
N VAL A 259 1.09 -8.83 24.97
CA VAL A 259 2.07 -9.92 25.02
C VAL A 259 1.40 -11.09 25.70
N LEU A 260 1.31 -12.23 25.01
CA LEU A 260 0.86 -13.49 25.59
C LEU A 260 2.07 -14.42 25.63
N GLU A 261 2.45 -14.81 26.84
CA GLU A 261 3.47 -15.83 27.08
C GLU A 261 2.78 -17.05 27.70
N ASN A 262 2.80 -18.16 26.98
CA ASN A 262 2.34 -19.45 27.47
C ASN A 262 3.58 -20.34 27.60
N GLY A 263 4.16 -20.45 28.80
CA GLY A 263 5.37 -21.25 29.06
C GLY A 263 5.17 -22.77 28.93
N VAL A 264 4.35 -23.22 27.98
CA VAL A 264 3.91 -24.60 27.77
C VAL A 264 4.44 -25.22 26.47
N ASP A 265 4.91 -24.41 25.51
CA ASP A 265 5.52 -24.93 24.27
C ASP A 265 7.05 -25.05 24.45
N LEU A 266 7.59 -26.24 24.19
CA LEU A 266 9.02 -26.57 24.33
C LEU A 266 9.83 -26.11 23.09
N PRO A 267 11.11 -25.71 23.25
CA PRO A 267 11.85 -25.62 24.50
C PRO A 267 11.55 -24.31 25.25
N ASN A 268 11.12 -24.44 26.50
CA ASN A 268 10.88 -23.32 27.42
C ASN A 268 12.06 -23.20 28.39
N ASN A 269 13.27 -23.04 27.85
CA ASN A 269 14.49 -22.77 28.60
C ASN A 269 15.45 -21.89 27.82
#